data_AF-A0A963J4T7-F1
#
_entry.id   AF-A0A963J4T7-F1
#
_cell.length_a   1.000
_cell.length_b   1.000
_cell.length_c   1.000
_cell.angle_alpha   90.00
_cell.angle_beta   90.00
_cell.angle_gamma   90.00
#
_symmetry.space_group_name_H-M   'P 1'
#
loop_
_entity.id
_entity.type
_entity.pdbx_description
1 polymer ?
#
loop_
_entity_poly.entity_id
_entity_poly.type
_entity_poly.pdbx_seq_one_letter_code
_entity_poly.pdbx_strand_id
1 'polypeptide(L)' 'LVNPPRPGIPRQWDYSDQSIELRQGDEMGRFLLGSTVVMLFPQGPLQFNPDWAAARPVRLGETMAMRRTQAV' A
#
# COMPACT_ATOMS: atom_id res chain seq x y z
N LEU A 1 7.91 18.98 12.45
CA LEU A 1 8.05 17.73 13.23
C LEU A 1 7.69 16.56 12.33
N VAL A 2 8.65 15.70 11.95
CA VAL A 2 8.46 14.67 10.90
C VAL A 2 7.78 13.39 11.43
N ASN A 3 7.92 13.10 12.73
CA ASN A 3 7.27 11.96 13.38
C ASN A 3 6.65 12.40 14.71
N PRO A 4 5.41 12.91 14.71
CA PRO A 4 4.70 13.25 15.94
C PRO A 4 4.39 11.99 16.78
N PRO A 5 4.23 12.12 18.11
CA PRO A 5 3.87 11.00 18.98
C PRO A 5 2.59 10.28 18.50
N ARG A 6 2.63 8.94 18.49
CA ARG A 6 1.51 8.09 18.07
C ARG A 6 0.47 8.02 19.20
N PRO A 7 -0.73 8.60 19.05
CA PRO A 7 -1.71 8.66 20.15
C PRO A 7 -2.41 7.32 20.44
N GLY A 8 -2.11 6.26 19.66
CA GLY A 8 -2.79 4.97 19.74
C GLY A 8 -4.22 4.95 19.19
N ILE A 9 -4.75 6.09 18.77
CA ILE A 9 -6.11 6.25 18.23
C ILE A 9 -6.01 6.55 16.72
N PRO A 10 -6.77 5.84 15.86
CA PRO A 10 -6.86 6.17 14.45
C PRO A 10 -7.28 7.63 14.25
N ARG A 11 -6.57 8.34 13.37
CA ARG A 11 -7.00 9.67 12.93
C ARG A 11 -7.69 9.54 11.59
N GLN A 12 -8.81 10.24 11.47
CA GLN A 12 -9.54 10.39 10.21
C GLN A 12 -9.49 11.87 9.83
N TRP A 13 -9.22 12.11 8.54
CA TRP A 13 -9.37 13.42 7.92
C TRP A 13 -10.45 13.28 6.87
N ASP A 14 -11.41 14.21 6.90
CA ASP A 14 -12.44 14.35 5.89
C ASP A 14 -12.28 15.75 5.29
N TYR A 15 -12.20 15.82 3.97
CA TYR A 15 -12.02 17.06 3.21
C TYR A 15 -13.23 17.36 2.32
N SER A 16 -14.35 16.66 2.54
CA SER A 16 -15.57 16.81 1.74
C SER A 16 -16.18 18.21 1.82
N ASP A 17 -15.83 18.99 2.84
CA ASP A 17 -16.26 20.38 3.03
C ASP A 17 -15.35 21.41 2.32
N GLN A 18 -14.28 20.98 1.66
CA GLN A 18 -13.28 21.86 1.07
C GLN A 18 -13.22 21.72 -0.46
N SER A 19 -13.13 22.87 -1.14
CA SER A 19 -12.77 22.93 -2.56
C SER A 19 -11.25 22.92 -2.69
N ILE A 20 -10.66 21.73 -2.81
CA ILE A 20 -9.21 21.55 -2.99
C ILE A 20 -8.87 21.64 -4.48
N GLU A 21 -8.31 22.78 -4.90
CA GLU A 21 -7.79 22.99 -6.25
C GLU A 21 -6.25 23.04 -6.23
N LEU A 22 -5.61 22.20 -7.04
CA LEU A 22 -4.15 22.11 -7.16
C LEU A 22 -3.73 22.47 -8.58
N ARG A 23 -2.70 23.30 -8.72
CA ARG A 23 -2.07 23.59 -10.03
C ARG A 23 -1.10 22.48 -10.40
N GLN A 24 -0.72 22.45 -11.67
CA GLN A 24 0.30 21.51 -12.14
C GLN A 24 1.61 21.71 -11.37
N GLY A 25 2.07 20.65 -10.71
CA GLY A 25 3.29 20.65 -9.90
C GLY A 25 3.07 20.89 -8.41
N ASP A 26 1.84 21.20 -7.97
CA ASP A 26 1.55 21.39 -6.55
C ASP A 26 1.57 20.05 -5.79
N GLU A 27 2.15 20.07 -4.58
CA GLU A 27 2.22 18.89 -3.69
C GLU A 27 0.84 18.62 -3.06
N MET A 28 0.17 17.56 -3.51
CA MET A 28 -1.12 17.11 -2.93
C MET A 28 -0.96 16.56 -1.50
N GLY A 29 0.21 16.07 -1.15
CA GLY A 29 0.51 15.46 0.14
C GLY A 29 1.75 14.60 0.07
N ARG A 30 2.31 14.25 1.23
CA ARG A 30 3.49 13.38 1.31
C ARG A 30 3.24 12.19 2.23
N PHE A 31 3.67 11.03 1.80
CA PHE A 31 3.70 9.83 2.63
C PHE A 31 4.92 9.88 3.54
N LEU A 32 4.73 10.31 4.79
CA LEU A 32 5.81 10.49 5.76
C LEU A 32 6.32 9.18 6.38
N LEU A 33 5.52 8.12 6.31
CA LEU A 33 5.83 6.81 6.84
C LEU A 33 5.59 5.84 5.70
N GLY A 34 6.63 5.08 5.31
CA GLY A 34 6.52 4.11 4.22
C GLY A 34 5.29 3.25 4.40
N SER A 35 4.42 3.25 3.39
CA SER A 35 3.13 2.56 3.41
C SER A 35 3.37 1.05 3.41
N THR A 36 3.53 0.45 4.59
CA THR A 36 3.58 -1.01 4.72
C THR A 36 2.19 -1.57 4.47
N VAL A 37 2.03 -2.35 3.41
CA VAL A 37 0.81 -3.12 3.16
C VAL A 37 0.99 -4.50 3.76
N VAL A 38 0.10 -4.90 4.67
CA VAL A 38 0.01 -6.28 5.19
C VAL A 38 -1.13 -6.98 4.44
N MET A 39 -0.81 -8.06 3.73
CA MET A 39 -1.78 -8.87 2.98
C MET A 39 -1.97 -10.22 3.66
N LEU A 40 -3.22 -10.62 3.91
CA LEU A 40 -3.59 -11.88 4.54
C LEU A 40 -4.36 -12.74 3.54
N PHE A 41 -3.98 -14.02 3.45
CA PHE A 41 -4.59 -14.98 2.54
C PHE A 41 -4.89 -16.30 3.28
N PRO A 42 -5.91 -17.08 2.86
CA PRO A 42 -6.08 -18.44 3.32
C PRO A 42 -4.85 -19.29 3.01
N GLN A 43 -4.62 -20.34 3.79
CA GLN A 43 -3.52 -21.27 3.54
C GLN A 43 -3.68 -21.97 2.19
N GLY A 44 -2.65 -21.92 1.34
CA GLY A 44 -2.45 -22.88 0.24
C GLY A 44 -2.80 -22.50 -1.20
N PRO A 45 -3.67 -21.53 -1.56
CA PRO A 45 -4.00 -21.35 -2.96
C PRO A 45 -2.97 -20.48 -3.71
N LEU A 46 -2.15 -19.68 -3.02
CA LEU A 46 -1.23 -18.75 -3.67
C LEU A 46 0.21 -19.28 -3.67
N GLN A 47 0.84 -19.24 -4.84
CA GLN A 47 2.27 -19.42 -5.03
C GLN A 47 2.87 -18.09 -5.46
N PHE A 48 3.68 -17.48 -4.59
CA PHE A 48 4.35 -16.22 -4.86
C PHE A 48 5.44 -16.41 -5.93
N ASN A 49 5.63 -15.37 -6.74
CA ASN A 49 6.74 -15.29 -7.66
C ASN A 49 8.07 -15.32 -6.86
N PRO A 50 8.98 -16.29 -7.08
CA PRO A 50 10.22 -16.38 -6.32
C PRO A 50 11.11 -15.14 -6.48
N ASP A 51 10.96 -14.38 -7.55
CA ASP A 51 11.70 -13.14 -7.77
C ASP A 51 11.16 -11.98 -6.91
N TRP A 52 9.97 -12.11 -6.31
CA TRP A 52 9.44 -11.16 -5.33
C TRP A 52 10.13 -11.36 -3.97
N ALA A 53 11.34 -10.81 -3.87
CA ALA A 53 12.17 -10.86 -2.68
C ALA A 53 12.18 -9.51 -1.94
N ALA A 54 12.58 -9.54 -0.67
CA ALA A 54 12.74 -8.35 0.14
C ALA A 54 13.68 -7.33 -0.54
N ALA A 55 13.37 -6.03 -0.39
CA ALA A 55 14.09 -4.90 -0.98
C ALA A 55 14.11 -4.81 -2.52
N ARG A 56 13.51 -5.76 -3.25
CA ARG A 56 13.32 -5.63 -4.69
C ARG A 56 12.28 -4.54 -5.00
N PRO A 57 12.55 -3.61 -5.92
CA PRO A 57 11.54 -2.70 -6.44
C PRO A 57 10.41 -3.46 -7.16
N VAL A 58 9.17 -3.08 -6.90
CA VAL A 58 7.99 -3.64 -7.59
C VAL A 58 7.46 -2.65 -8.62
N ARG A 59 6.84 -3.16 -9.69
CA ARG A 59 6.14 -2.32 -10.68
C ARG A 59 4.62 -2.43 -10.55
N LEU A 60 3.92 -1.34 -10.82
CA LEU A 60 2.47 -1.36 -10.89
C LEU A 60 2.02 -2.35 -11.99
N GLY A 61 1.10 -3.27 -11.64
CA GLY A 61 0.62 -4.33 -12.53
C GLY A 61 1.51 -5.57 -12.59
N GLU A 62 2.63 -5.60 -11.87
CA GLU A 62 3.49 -6.79 -11.79
C GLU A 62 2.79 -7.95 -11.08
N THR A 63 2.91 -9.15 -11.63
CA THR A 63 2.34 -10.36 -11.01
C THR A 63 3.13 -10.75 -9.76
N MET A 64 2.46 -10.66 -8.62
CA MET A 64 2.99 -11.01 -7.30
C MET A 64 2.89 -12.52 -6.99
N ALA A 65 1.74 -13.12 -7.28
CA ALA A 65 1.47 -14.52 -7.00
C ALA A 65 0.46 -15.08 -8.00
N MET A 66 0.55 -16.38 -8.24
CA MET A 66 -0.42 -17.13 -9.04
C MET A 66 -1.22 -18.05 -8.14
N ARG A 67 -2.48 -18.27 -8.49
CA ARG A 67 -3.30 -19.29 -7.83
C ARG A 67 -2.87 -20.67 -8.34
N ARG A 68 -2.50 -21.59 -7.44
CA ARG A 68 -2.39 -23.01 -7.78
C ARG A 68 -3.77 -23.53 -8.15
N THR A 69 -3.96 -23.89 -9.41
CA THR A 69 -5.08 -24.74 -9.83
C THR A 69 -4.88 -26.12 -9.23
N GLN A 70 -5.75 -26.52 -8.31
CA GLN A 70 -5.85 -27.92 -7.91
C GLN A 70 -6.42 -28.69 -9.10
N ALA A 71 -5.76 -29.78 -9.50
CA ALA A 71 -6.40 -30.78 -10.34
C ALA A 71 -7.57 -31.36 -9.55
N VAL A 72 -8.76 -31.31 -10.16
CA VAL A 72 -9.99 -31.96 -9.66
C VAL A 72 -9.79 -33.47 -9.66
#